data_AF-A0A7J2S9U0-F1
#
_entry.id   AF-A0A7J2S9U0-F1
#
_cell.length_a   1.000
_cell.length_b   1.000
_cell.length_c   1.000
_cell.angle_alpha   90.00
_cell.angle_beta   90.00
_cell.angle_gamma   90.00
#
_symmetry.space_group_name_H-M   'P 1'
#
loop_
_entity.id
_entity.type
_entity.pdbx_description
1 polymer ?
#
loop_
_entity_poly.entity_id
_entity_poly.type
_entity_poly.pdbx_seq_one_letter_code
_entity_poly.pdbx_strand_id
1 'polypeptide(L)'
;MKNIIVSSMDEKSGKTVVAYAIAKMAKRKIGYMKPIGDNVIYKDKKVLDYDAMLFNNAFKICDNPEELCMGIHHSKILHFYKDVGKEFMRRYEKIGRNKDLFIIEGGEFFWKGASVSLDAFSIAEKIPAEIVFVVSGEYHEIMDEIYYIKRMNELPINGIILNKTSIQNAEKFIDEMNKIGIKFLGYIPYIKKLRAMKIRYIVEKMAGNVVAGEKGLDKYAENFFIAALSASEIKRHPDFKKENKLIITGGDRSDVITACIEEKTSGIILTNNIVPSSNILAKANEMNIPIISVRPDTYTISKFVENIQPVILPDEKNKLNEIEKMAKNIQIDEIIEE
;
A
#
# COMPACT_ATOMS: atom_id res chain seq x y z
N MET A 1 -12.95 -10.76 22.40
CA MET A 1 -12.17 -10.06 21.35
C MET A 1 -12.31 -10.87 20.09
N LYS A 2 -12.94 -10.30 19.06
CA LYS A 2 -13.05 -10.94 17.73
C LYS A 2 -11.69 -10.87 17.04
N ASN A 3 -11.25 -11.95 16.39
CA ASN A 3 -10.02 -11.94 15.61
C ASN A 3 -10.33 -12.18 14.14
N ILE A 4 -9.72 -11.37 13.27
CA ILE A 4 -9.92 -11.45 11.83
C ILE A 4 -8.56 -11.43 11.15
N ILE A 5 -8.36 -12.31 10.18
CA ILE A 5 -7.22 -12.29 9.29
C ILE A 5 -7.69 -11.78 7.93
N VAL A 6 -7.13 -10.67 7.47
CA VAL A 6 -7.38 -10.13 6.13
C VAL A 6 -6.30 -10.66 5.19
N SER A 7 -6.70 -11.47 4.21
CA SER A 7 -5.79 -12.23 3.34
C SER A 7 -6.19 -12.13 1.86
N SER A 8 -5.36 -12.62 0.94
CA SER A 8 -5.66 -12.65 -0.51
C SER A 8 -4.89 -13.76 -1.24
N MET A 9 -5.38 -14.17 -2.41
CA MET A 9 -4.65 -15.11 -3.29
C MET A 9 -3.58 -14.43 -4.12
N ASP A 10 -3.72 -13.12 -4.35
CA ASP A 10 -2.81 -12.32 -5.16
C ASP A 10 -2.20 -11.13 -4.42
N GLU A 11 -1.06 -10.66 -4.93
CA GLU A 11 -0.45 -9.42 -4.49
C GLU A 11 -1.33 -8.22 -4.86
N LYS A 12 -1.20 -7.12 -4.10
CA LYS A 12 -1.83 -5.83 -4.45
C LYS A 12 -3.36 -5.88 -4.59
N SER A 13 -4.01 -6.90 -4.03
CA SER A 13 -5.47 -7.02 -3.89
C SER A 13 -6.09 -5.88 -3.07
N GLY A 14 -5.28 -5.23 -2.22
CA GLY A 14 -5.68 -4.09 -1.38
C GLY A 14 -6.11 -4.50 0.03
N LYS A 15 -5.52 -5.56 0.59
CA LYS A 15 -5.70 -6.00 1.99
C LYS A 15 -5.64 -4.84 2.98
N THR A 16 -4.63 -3.98 2.90
CA THR A 16 -4.48 -2.82 3.81
C THR A 16 -5.68 -1.87 3.74
N VAL A 17 -6.23 -1.64 2.55
CA VAL A 17 -7.42 -0.78 2.34
C VAL A 17 -8.64 -1.41 3.02
N VAL A 18 -8.87 -2.70 2.80
CA VAL A 18 -9.99 -3.44 3.38
C VAL A 18 -9.84 -3.57 4.91
N ALA A 19 -8.64 -3.92 5.39
CA ALA A 19 -8.34 -3.99 6.81
C ALA A 19 -8.57 -2.64 7.50
N TYR A 20 -8.17 -1.54 6.87
CA TYR A 20 -8.40 -0.19 7.40
C TYR A 20 -9.90 0.14 7.41
N ALA A 21 -10.62 -0.20 6.34
CA ALA A 21 -12.06 -0.03 6.24
C ALA A 21 -12.79 -0.78 7.36
N ILE A 22 -12.47 -2.06 7.57
CA ILE A 22 -13.03 -2.88 8.66
C ILE A 22 -12.73 -2.24 10.02
N ALA A 23 -11.47 -1.93 10.29
CA ALA A 23 -11.04 -1.31 11.55
C ALA A 23 -11.80 -0.01 11.85
N LYS A 24 -11.96 0.84 10.82
CA LYS A 24 -12.60 2.15 10.93
C LYS A 24 -14.10 2.04 11.11
N MET A 25 -14.76 1.16 10.36
CA MET A 25 -16.22 1.02 10.36
C MET A 25 -16.75 0.20 11.54
N ALA A 26 -15.95 -0.70 12.10
CA ALA A 26 -16.33 -1.48 13.29
C ALA A 26 -16.58 -0.60 14.53
N LYS A 27 -16.03 0.63 14.59
CA LYS A 27 -16.16 1.56 15.73
C LYS A 27 -15.83 0.91 17.09
N ARG A 28 -14.87 -0.01 17.08
CA ARG A 28 -14.42 -0.81 18.23
C ARG A 28 -13.00 -0.43 18.64
N LYS A 29 -12.54 -0.85 19.82
CA LYS A 29 -11.11 -0.74 20.18
C LYS A 29 -10.32 -1.76 19.37
N ILE A 30 -9.44 -1.26 18.50
CA ILE A 30 -8.70 -2.08 17.54
C ILE A 30 -7.32 -2.48 18.07
N GLY A 31 -7.01 -3.77 17.98
CA GLY A 31 -5.65 -4.30 17.89
C GLY A 31 -5.33 -4.63 16.43
N TYR A 32 -4.07 -4.50 16.04
CA TYR A 32 -3.65 -4.86 14.68
C TYR A 32 -2.23 -5.41 14.68
N MET A 33 -1.96 -6.33 13.76
CA MET A 33 -0.62 -6.81 13.49
C MET A 33 -0.47 -7.16 12.01
N LYS A 34 0.71 -6.91 11.45
CA LYS A 34 1.14 -7.41 10.14
C LYS A 34 2.39 -8.27 10.37
N PRO A 35 2.24 -9.57 10.68
CA PRO A 35 3.34 -10.40 11.19
C PRO A 35 4.54 -10.42 10.24
N ILE A 36 4.28 -10.50 8.94
CA ILE A 36 5.27 -10.37 7.88
C ILE A 36 4.98 -9.10 7.08
N GLY A 37 5.86 -8.12 7.21
CA GLY A 37 5.82 -6.89 6.42
C GLY A 37 6.34 -7.11 4.99
N ASP A 38 5.91 -6.24 4.10
CA ASP A 38 6.30 -6.19 2.69
C ASP A 38 6.65 -4.75 2.24
N ASN A 39 6.25 -3.74 3.01
CA ASN A 39 6.46 -2.33 2.70
C ASN A 39 7.44 -1.68 3.69
N VAL A 40 8.73 -1.90 3.47
CA VAL A 40 9.81 -1.40 4.35
C VAL A 40 9.83 0.13 4.43
N ILE A 41 9.93 0.66 5.64
CA ILE A 41 10.38 2.03 5.96
C ILE A 41 11.57 1.98 6.93
N TYR A 42 12.58 2.80 6.67
CA TYR A 42 13.72 3.00 7.56
C TYR A 42 13.53 4.32 8.33
N LYS A 43 13.27 4.23 9.63
CA LYS A 43 13.07 5.41 10.49
C LYS A 43 13.75 5.20 11.85
N ASP A 44 14.51 6.19 12.32
CA ASP A 44 15.18 6.16 13.63
C ASP A 44 16.04 4.91 13.87
N LYS A 45 16.77 4.46 12.82
CA LYS A 45 17.56 3.21 12.78
C LYS A 45 16.75 1.91 12.97
N LYS A 46 15.43 1.99 12.84
CA LYS A 46 14.51 0.85 12.93
C LYS A 46 13.95 0.53 11.54
N VAL A 47 13.74 -0.75 11.31
CA VAL A 47 13.07 -1.26 10.11
C VAL A 47 11.62 -1.51 10.49
N LEU A 48 10.72 -0.70 9.96
CA LEU A 48 9.29 -0.83 10.19
C LEU A 48 8.58 -1.16 8.87
N ASP A 49 7.28 -1.34 8.95
CA ASP A 49 6.39 -1.52 7.82
C ASP A 49 5.42 -0.32 7.71
N TYR A 50 5.20 0.18 6.49
CA TYR A 50 4.32 1.33 6.23
C TYR A 50 2.89 1.09 6.70
N ASP A 51 2.37 -0.13 6.52
CA ASP A 51 0.99 -0.47 6.87
C ASP A 51 0.86 -0.58 8.40
N ALA A 52 1.83 -1.20 9.06
CA ALA A 52 1.92 -1.17 10.52
C ALA A 52 1.94 0.26 11.09
N MET A 53 2.74 1.15 10.49
CA MET A 53 2.78 2.55 10.90
C MET A 53 1.47 3.30 10.62
N LEU A 54 0.82 3.02 9.49
CA LEU A 54 -0.47 3.59 9.14
C LEU A 54 -1.51 3.26 10.21
N PHE A 55 -1.64 1.98 10.57
CA PHE A 55 -2.58 1.52 11.58
C PHE A 55 -2.25 2.08 12.96
N ASN A 56 -0.96 2.12 13.34
CA ASN A 56 -0.60 2.67 14.65
C ASN A 56 -0.96 4.15 14.77
N ASN A 57 -0.72 4.93 13.71
CA ASN A 57 -1.04 6.36 13.71
C ASN A 57 -2.55 6.61 13.67
N ALA A 58 -3.30 5.81 12.91
CA ALA A 58 -4.74 5.97 12.78
C ALA A 58 -5.50 5.56 14.04
N PHE A 59 -5.08 4.49 14.72
CA PHE A 59 -5.84 3.87 15.82
C PHE A 59 -5.12 3.91 17.18
N LYS A 60 -3.90 4.45 17.26
CA LYS A 60 -3.08 4.51 18.48
C LYS A 60 -2.96 3.14 19.16
N ILE A 61 -2.49 2.15 18.41
CA ILE A 61 -2.52 0.74 18.84
C ILE A 61 -1.56 0.49 20.01
N CYS A 62 -0.32 0.96 19.90
CA CYS A 62 0.72 0.80 20.91
C CYS A 62 1.80 1.88 20.83
N ASP A 63 2.61 1.99 21.89
CA ASP A 63 3.70 2.97 21.97
C ASP A 63 4.93 2.58 21.12
N ASN A 64 5.13 1.29 20.87
CA ASN A 64 6.25 0.78 20.07
C ASN A 64 5.75 0.09 18.78
N PRO A 65 5.74 0.79 17.62
CA PRO A 65 5.27 0.23 16.35
C PRO A 65 6.03 -1.01 15.87
N GLU A 66 7.25 -1.27 16.34
CA GLU A 66 7.99 -2.50 16.02
C GLU A 66 7.27 -3.76 16.50
N GLU A 67 6.40 -3.67 17.50
CA GLU A 67 5.64 -4.82 18.00
C GLU A 67 4.63 -5.29 16.94
N LEU A 68 4.19 -4.40 16.05
CA LEU A 68 3.15 -4.67 15.05
C LEU A 68 3.65 -5.49 13.85
N CYS A 69 4.97 -5.64 13.66
CA CYS A 69 5.56 -6.40 12.57
C CYS A 69 6.78 -7.19 13.08
N MET A 70 6.82 -8.50 12.84
CA MET A 70 7.90 -9.36 13.35
C MET A 70 9.12 -9.31 12.44
N GLY A 71 8.92 -9.05 11.14
CA GLY A 71 9.99 -8.87 10.19
C GLY A 71 9.49 -8.96 8.75
N ILE A 72 10.43 -8.82 7.81
CA ILE A 72 10.14 -8.77 6.36
C ILE A 72 10.71 -10.00 5.65
N HIS A 73 11.88 -10.46 6.10
CA HIS A 73 12.54 -11.64 5.55
C HIS A 73 12.51 -12.78 6.56
N HIS A 74 12.08 -13.97 6.11
CA HIS A 74 12.00 -15.19 6.91
C HIS A 74 13.33 -15.52 7.60
N SER A 75 14.46 -15.37 6.89
CA SER A 75 15.80 -15.62 7.44
C SER A 75 16.12 -14.72 8.62
N LYS A 76 15.73 -13.44 8.57
CA LYS A 76 15.90 -12.50 9.69
C LYS A 76 14.97 -12.86 10.85
N ILE A 77 13.71 -13.22 10.57
CA ILE A 77 12.74 -13.65 11.60
C ILE A 77 13.30 -14.87 12.36
N LEU A 78 13.75 -15.90 11.65
CA LEU A 78 14.33 -17.11 12.25
C LEU A 78 15.64 -16.84 13.00
N HIS A 79 16.42 -15.84 12.55
CA HIS A 79 17.63 -15.43 13.25
C HIS A 79 17.33 -14.70 14.56
N PHE A 80 16.34 -13.79 14.56
CA PHE A 80 15.99 -12.99 15.74
C PHE A 80 15.15 -13.75 16.77
N TYR A 81 14.31 -14.70 16.33
CA TYR A 81 13.39 -15.43 17.20
C TYR A 81 13.64 -16.93 17.12
N LYS A 82 14.10 -17.50 18.24
CA LYS A 82 14.27 -18.96 18.38
C LYS A 82 12.95 -19.71 18.28
N ASP A 83 11.88 -19.12 18.80
CA ASP A 83 10.52 -19.64 18.74
C ASP A 83 9.60 -18.53 18.22
N VAL A 84 9.35 -18.58 16.91
CA VAL A 84 8.52 -17.60 16.19
C VAL A 84 7.07 -17.63 16.69
N GLY A 85 6.54 -18.81 17.00
CA GLY A 85 5.17 -18.97 17.49
C GLY A 85 4.98 -18.32 18.87
N LYS A 86 5.92 -18.56 19.79
CA LYS A 86 5.91 -17.94 21.11
C LYS A 86 6.02 -16.41 21.05
N GLU A 87 6.88 -15.89 20.18
CA GLU A 87 6.99 -14.44 19.99
C GLU A 87 5.72 -13.84 19.38
N PHE A 88 5.12 -14.51 18.40
CA PHE A 88 3.81 -14.11 17.84
C PHE A 88 2.75 -14.00 18.95
N MET A 89 2.61 -15.04 19.78
CA MET A 89 1.63 -15.06 20.86
C MET A 89 1.90 -13.96 21.90
N ARG A 90 3.17 -13.74 22.27
CA ARG A 90 3.55 -12.65 23.19
C ARG A 90 3.10 -11.28 22.68
N ARG A 91 3.30 -11.00 21.39
CA ARG A 91 2.89 -9.74 20.75
C ARG A 91 1.38 -9.63 20.65
N TYR A 92 0.71 -10.70 20.19
CA TYR A 92 -0.75 -10.78 20.11
C TYR A 92 -1.42 -10.50 21.46
N GLU A 93 -1.00 -11.16 22.54
CA GLU A 93 -1.54 -10.95 23.89
C GLU A 93 -1.31 -9.53 24.39
N LYS A 94 -0.10 -8.99 24.18
CA LYS A 94 0.27 -7.63 24.59
C LYS A 94 -0.56 -6.58 23.86
N ILE A 95 -0.69 -6.69 22.54
CA ILE A 95 -1.38 -5.71 21.68
C ILE A 95 -2.91 -5.86 21.82
N GLY A 96 -3.40 -7.09 22.01
CA GLY A 96 -4.82 -7.42 22.10
C GLY A 96 -5.45 -7.09 23.45
N ARG A 97 -4.65 -6.77 24.46
CA ARG A 97 -5.16 -6.39 25.79
C ARG A 97 -6.11 -5.19 25.68
N ASN A 98 -7.32 -5.34 26.24
CA ASN A 98 -8.38 -4.33 26.24
C ASN A 98 -8.86 -3.91 24.83
N LYS A 99 -8.76 -4.81 23.83
CA LYS A 99 -9.28 -4.60 22.47
C LYS A 99 -10.53 -5.46 22.24
N ASP A 100 -11.44 -4.95 21.42
CA ASP A 100 -12.69 -5.63 21.09
C ASP A 100 -12.56 -6.39 19.75
N LEU A 101 -11.73 -5.88 18.84
CA LEU A 101 -11.44 -6.45 17.52
C LEU A 101 -9.92 -6.44 17.27
N PHE A 102 -9.36 -7.58 16.87
CA PHE A 102 -7.97 -7.73 16.48
C PHE A 102 -7.89 -8.10 14.99
N ILE A 103 -7.17 -7.30 14.21
CA ILE A 103 -7.01 -7.50 12.77
C ILE A 103 -5.58 -7.92 12.47
N ILE A 104 -5.42 -9.04 11.79
CA ILE A 104 -4.14 -9.50 11.27
C ILE A 104 -4.14 -9.29 9.77
N GLU A 105 -3.24 -8.45 9.28
CA GLU A 105 -2.99 -8.36 7.84
C GLU A 105 -2.02 -9.45 7.44
N GLY A 106 -2.48 -10.38 6.59
CA GLY A 106 -1.65 -11.43 6.02
C GLY A 106 -0.59 -10.88 5.08
N GLY A 107 0.39 -11.72 4.73
CA GLY A 107 1.42 -11.34 3.77
C GLY A 107 0.90 -11.13 2.35
N GLU A 108 1.82 -10.92 1.40
CA GLU A 108 1.55 -10.72 -0.03
C GLU A 108 0.49 -11.70 -0.58
N PHE A 109 0.58 -12.96 -0.19
CA PHE A 109 -0.36 -14.05 -0.46
C PHE A 109 -0.74 -14.79 0.83
N PHE A 110 -1.81 -15.58 0.80
CA PHE A 110 -2.28 -16.27 2.01
C PHE A 110 -1.28 -17.26 2.62
N TRP A 111 -0.43 -17.90 1.80
CA TRP A 111 0.63 -18.84 2.25
C TRP A 111 1.94 -18.15 2.65
N LYS A 112 2.06 -16.82 2.49
CA LYS A 112 3.29 -16.08 2.81
C LYS A 112 3.55 -16.19 4.31
N GLY A 113 4.63 -16.88 4.68
CA GLY A 113 5.00 -17.10 6.08
C GLY A 113 4.92 -18.54 6.55
N ALA A 114 4.50 -19.48 5.70
CA ALA A 114 4.29 -20.87 6.11
C ALA A 114 5.55 -21.54 6.70
N SER A 115 6.73 -21.28 6.13
CA SER A 115 8.00 -21.82 6.64
C SER A 115 8.41 -21.31 8.03
N VAL A 116 7.75 -20.26 8.52
CA VAL A 116 7.93 -19.72 9.88
C VAL A 116 6.62 -19.73 10.68
N SER A 117 5.60 -20.42 10.16
CA SER A 117 4.25 -20.53 10.71
C SER A 117 3.55 -19.18 10.98
N LEU A 118 3.74 -18.19 10.10
CA LEU A 118 3.11 -16.86 10.17
C LEU A 118 2.18 -16.57 8.98
N ASP A 119 1.86 -17.57 8.17
CA ASP A 119 0.84 -17.46 7.12
C ASP A 119 -0.57 -17.46 7.73
N ALA A 120 -1.58 -17.16 6.90
CA ALA A 120 -2.97 -17.02 7.36
C ALA A 120 -3.52 -18.30 8.01
N PHE A 121 -3.18 -19.48 7.47
CA PHE A 121 -3.63 -20.77 8.00
C PHE A 121 -2.99 -21.04 9.37
N SER A 122 -1.65 -20.97 9.45
CA SER A 122 -0.93 -21.20 10.70
C SER A 122 -1.33 -20.24 11.82
N ILE A 123 -1.72 -19.02 11.48
CA ILE A 123 -2.20 -18.04 12.47
C ILE A 123 -3.61 -18.38 12.95
N ALA A 124 -4.51 -18.78 12.04
CA ALA A 124 -5.88 -19.18 12.38
C ALA A 124 -5.93 -20.43 13.26
N GLU A 125 -4.91 -21.29 13.23
CA GLU A 125 -4.78 -22.42 14.16
C GLU A 125 -4.32 -21.99 15.57
N LYS A 126 -3.53 -20.92 15.67
CA LYS A 126 -2.95 -20.45 16.94
C LYS A 126 -3.91 -19.58 17.73
N ILE A 127 -4.73 -18.81 17.03
CA ILE A 127 -5.75 -17.94 17.62
C ILE A 127 -7.09 -18.20 16.91
N PRO A 128 -8.22 -18.21 17.64
CA PRO A 128 -9.53 -18.41 17.02
C PRO A 128 -9.86 -17.17 16.19
N ALA A 129 -9.48 -17.20 14.91
CA ALA A 129 -9.59 -16.09 13.98
C ALA A 129 -10.20 -16.57 12.67
N GLU A 130 -11.12 -15.78 12.14
CA GLU A 130 -11.71 -16.06 10.84
C GLU A 130 -11.00 -15.28 9.73
N ILE A 131 -10.97 -15.84 8.53
CA ILE A 131 -10.29 -15.27 7.38
C ILE A 131 -11.31 -14.53 6.51
N VAL A 132 -11.03 -13.25 6.26
CA VAL A 132 -11.71 -12.44 5.24
C VAL A 132 -10.77 -12.34 4.04
N PHE A 133 -11.19 -12.90 2.91
CA PHE A 133 -10.43 -12.83 1.67
C PHE A 133 -10.74 -11.54 0.91
N VAL A 134 -9.70 -10.88 0.44
CA VAL A 134 -9.77 -9.71 -0.43
C VAL A 134 -9.42 -10.13 -1.84
N VAL A 135 -10.38 -9.96 -2.74
CA VAL A 135 -10.26 -10.39 -4.14
C VAL A 135 -10.45 -9.17 -5.04
N SER A 136 -9.64 -9.04 -6.10
CA SER A 136 -9.73 -7.94 -7.06
C SER A 136 -9.15 -8.37 -8.40
N GLY A 137 -9.77 -7.97 -9.50
CA GLY A 137 -9.31 -8.33 -10.83
C GLY A 137 -10.43 -8.20 -11.85
N GLU A 138 -10.25 -8.80 -13.01
CA GLU A 138 -11.31 -8.96 -13.98
C GLU A 138 -12.27 -10.10 -13.59
N TYR A 139 -13.45 -10.15 -14.22
CA TYR A 139 -14.52 -11.07 -13.79
C TYR A 139 -14.08 -12.53 -13.68
N HIS A 140 -13.41 -13.07 -14.70
CA HIS A 140 -12.99 -14.48 -14.71
C HIS A 140 -11.89 -14.78 -13.69
N GLU A 141 -10.94 -13.86 -13.47
CA GLU A 141 -9.89 -13.99 -12.46
C GLU A 141 -10.51 -14.06 -11.06
N ILE A 142 -11.44 -13.15 -10.77
CA ILE A 142 -12.18 -13.13 -9.49
C ILE A 142 -12.95 -14.45 -9.30
N MET A 143 -13.63 -14.96 -10.33
CA MET A 143 -14.36 -16.21 -10.23
C MET A 143 -13.43 -17.39 -9.94
N ASP A 144 -12.29 -17.48 -10.63
CA ASP A 144 -11.30 -18.55 -10.39
C ASP A 144 -10.77 -18.51 -8.95
N GLU A 145 -10.44 -17.32 -8.42
CA GLU A 145 -10.04 -17.15 -7.02
C GLU A 145 -11.15 -17.60 -6.06
N ILE A 146 -12.40 -17.18 -6.28
CA ILE A 146 -13.55 -17.55 -5.45
C ILE A 146 -13.74 -19.08 -5.42
N TYR A 147 -13.70 -19.75 -6.57
CA TYR A 147 -13.82 -21.21 -6.63
C TYR A 147 -12.62 -21.92 -5.98
N TYR A 148 -11.43 -21.34 -6.04
CA TYR A 148 -10.26 -21.87 -5.35
C TYR A 148 -10.37 -21.72 -3.83
N ILE A 149 -10.78 -20.54 -3.35
CA ILE A 149 -11.09 -20.28 -1.94
C ILE A 149 -12.13 -21.29 -1.42
N LYS A 150 -13.17 -21.59 -2.21
CA LYS A 150 -14.20 -22.57 -1.82
C LYS A 150 -13.62 -23.95 -1.54
N ARG A 151 -12.56 -24.34 -2.22
CA ARG A 151 -11.93 -25.65 -2.05
C ARG A 151 -11.10 -25.75 -0.77
N MET A 152 -10.83 -24.63 -0.09
CA MET A 152 -10.06 -24.56 1.16
C MET A 152 -10.94 -24.82 2.39
N ASN A 153 -11.61 -25.97 2.43
CA ASN A 153 -12.61 -26.28 3.45
C ASN A 153 -12.07 -26.39 4.89
N GLU A 154 -10.75 -26.51 5.08
CA GLU A 154 -10.12 -26.59 6.41
C GLU A 154 -9.92 -25.21 7.06
N LEU A 155 -10.10 -24.13 6.30
CA LEU A 155 -9.91 -22.76 6.78
C LEU A 155 -11.21 -22.17 7.35
N PRO A 156 -11.15 -21.44 8.49
CA PRO A 156 -12.28 -20.71 9.03
C PRO A 156 -12.56 -19.45 8.20
N ILE A 157 -13.06 -19.61 6.98
CA ILE A 157 -13.33 -18.50 6.05
C ILE A 157 -14.64 -17.82 6.43
N ASN A 158 -14.57 -16.55 6.85
CA ASN A 158 -15.75 -15.73 7.13
C ASN A 158 -16.46 -15.33 5.83
N GLY A 159 -15.69 -14.97 4.79
CA GLY A 159 -16.23 -14.58 3.49
C GLY A 159 -15.24 -13.80 2.63
N ILE A 160 -15.76 -13.17 1.58
CA ILE A 160 -14.97 -12.41 0.59
C ILE A 160 -15.46 -10.96 0.50
N ILE A 161 -14.49 -10.05 0.40
CA ILE A 161 -14.69 -8.65 0.04
C ILE A 161 -14.05 -8.40 -1.32
N LEU A 162 -14.82 -7.81 -2.24
CA LEU A 162 -14.31 -7.41 -3.56
C LEU A 162 -13.71 -6.01 -3.49
N ASN A 163 -12.44 -5.85 -3.89
CA ASN A 163 -11.80 -4.54 -3.95
C ASN A 163 -11.61 -4.08 -5.40
N LYS A 164 -11.63 -2.75 -5.60
CA LYS A 164 -11.56 -2.08 -6.91
C LYS A 164 -12.72 -2.45 -7.85
N THR A 165 -13.86 -2.89 -7.31
CA THR A 165 -15.01 -3.40 -8.08
C THR A 165 -16.17 -2.41 -8.07
N SER A 166 -16.83 -2.19 -9.22
CA SER A 166 -18.04 -1.37 -9.30
C SER A 166 -19.27 -2.11 -8.76
N ILE A 167 -20.33 -1.37 -8.38
CA ILE A 167 -21.58 -1.98 -7.91
C ILE A 167 -22.20 -2.94 -8.95
N GLN A 168 -22.20 -2.54 -10.23
CA GLN A 168 -22.79 -3.34 -11.31
C GLN A 168 -22.06 -4.67 -11.51
N ASN A 169 -20.76 -4.69 -11.20
CA ASN A 169 -19.98 -5.92 -11.26
C ASN A 169 -20.16 -6.72 -9.97
N ALA A 170 -20.22 -6.07 -8.80
CA ALA A 170 -20.44 -6.73 -7.51
C ALA A 170 -21.72 -7.58 -7.50
N GLU A 171 -22.84 -7.04 -8.02
CA GLU A 171 -24.13 -7.76 -8.10
C GLU A 171 -24.03 -9.12 -8.82
N LYS A 172 -23.20 -9.21 -9.87
CA LYS A 172 -23.00 -10.47 -10.61
C LYS A 172 -22.32 -11.55 -9.77
N PHE A 173 -21.43 -11.15 -8.86
CA PHE A 173 -20.72 -12.07 -7.98
C PHE A 173 -21.57 -12.56 -6.82
N ILE A 174 -22.50 -11.74 -6.33
CA ILE A 174 -23.37 -12.09 -5.19
C ILE A 174 -24.14 -13.39 -5.49
N ASP A 175 -24.78 -13.47 -6.66
CA ASP A 175 -25.55 -14.65 -7.07
C ASP A 175 -24.68 -15.91 -7.18
N GLU A 176 -23.50 -15.78 -7.78
CA GLU A 176 -22.56 -16.90 -7.94
C GLU A 176 -22.02 -17.38 -6.60
N MET A 177 -21.62 -16.44 -5.72
CA MET A 177 -21.11 -16.74 -4.39
C MET A 177 -22.16 -17.42 -3.49
N ASN A 178 -23.41 -16.98 -3.58
CA ASN A 178 -24.52 -17.61 -2.88
C ASN A 178 -24.74 -19.07 -3.35
N LYS A 179 -24.64 -19.35 -4.65
CA LYS A 179 -24.79 -20.72 -5.20
C LYS A 179 -23.72 -21.68 -4.70
N ILE A 180 -22.49 -21.22 -4.56
CA ILE A 180 -21.35 -22.03 -4.10
C ILE A 180 -21.18 -22.04 -2.57
N GLY A 181 -22.00 -21.27 -1.85
CA GLY A 181 -21.96 -21.18 -0.39
C GLY A 181 -20.70 -20.48 0.14
N ILE A 182 -20.29 -19.39 -0.50
CA ILE A 182 -19.33 -18.43 0.07
C ILE A 182 -20.07 -17.14 0.40
N LYS A 183 -19.84 -16.63 1.61
CA LYS A 183 -20.42 -15.37 2.06
C LYS A 183 -19.78 -14.18 1.35
N PHE A 184 -20.62 -13.35 0.73
CA PHE A 184 -20.21 -12.04 0.21
C PHE A 184 -20.35 -11.01 1.31
N LEU A 185 -19.25 -10.34 1.66
CA LEU A 185 -19.20 -9.39 2.78
C LEU A 185 -19.22 -7.93 2.31
N GLY A 186 -19.29 -7.68 1.01
CA GLY A 186 -19.33 -6.35 0.43
C GLY A 186 -18.19 -6.05 -0.55
N TYR A 187 -18.08 -4.78 -0.93
CA TYR A 187 -17.07 -4.32 -1.87
C TYR A 187 -16.57 -2.90 -1.60
N ILE A 188 -15.37 -2.60 -2.09
CA ILE A 188 -14.81 -1.24 -2.16
C ILE A 188 -14.56 -0.90 -3.64
N PRO A 189 -15.16 0.19 -4.18
CA PRO A 189 -14.91 0.62 -5.56
C PRO A 189 -13.49 1.13 -5.76
N TYR A 190 -13.09 1.26 -7.03
CA TYR A 190 -11.78 1.83 -7.37
C TYR A 190 -11.65 3.28 -6.89
N ILE A 191 -10.67 3.54 -6.01
CA ILE A 191 -10.40 4.86 -5.45
C ILE A 191 -9.17 5.46 -6.15
N LYS A 192 -9.39 6.34 -7.15
CA LYS A 192 -8.30 6.95 -7.94
C LYS A 192 -7.20 7.58 -7.09
N LYS A 193 -7.56 8.27 -5.99
CA LYS A 193 -6.60 8.95 -5.10
C LYS A 193 -5.59 8.00 -4.46
N LEU A 194 -5.89 6.71 -4.31
CA LEU A 194 -4.96 5.74 -3.72
C LEU A 194 -3.75 5.45 -4.62
N ARG A 195 -3.84 5.72 -5.93
CA ARG A 195 -2.70 5.60 -6.85
C ARG A 195 -1.70 6.74 -6.75
N ALA A 196 -2.12 7.91 -6.24
CA ALA A 196 -1.26 9.07 -6.15
C ALA A 196 -0.18 8.87 -5.08
N MET A 197 1.08 9.13 -5.40
CA MET A 197 2.21 8.98 -4.47
C MET A 197 2.81 10.33 -4.14
N LYS A 198 3.17 10.57 -2.87
CA LYS A 198 3.96 11.76 -2.53
C LYS A 198 5.38 11.65 -3.09
N ILE A 199 5.94 12.77 -3.54
CA ILE A 199 7.31 12.79 -4.07
C ILE A 199 8.33 12.29 -3.04
N ARG A 200 8.18 12.64 -1.76
CA ARG A 200 9.07 12.12 -0.69
C ARG A 200 9.10 10.60 -0.59
N TYR A 201 7.96 9.93 -0.81
CA TYR A 201 7.90 8.48 -0.78
C TYR A 201 8.66 7.86 -1.95
N ILE A 202 8.52 8.45 -3.15
CA ILE A 202 9.27 8.03 -4.33
C ILE A 202 10.77 8.24 -4.12
N VAL A 203 11.17 9.38 -3.55
CA VAL A 203 12.57 9.72 -3.19
C VAL A 203 13.17 8.68 -2.25
N GLU A 204 12.45 8.32 -1.20
CA GLU A 204 12.89 7.31 -0.24
C GLU A 204 13.09 5.95 -0.91
N LYS A 205 12.13 5.51 -1.75
CA LYS A 205 12.22 4.22 -2.43
C LYS A 205 13.38 4.15 -3.41
N MET A 206 13.68 5.24 -4.13
CA MET A 206 14.80 5.27 -5.07
C MET A 206 16.14 5.64 -4.43
N ALA A 207 16.19 5.91 -3.11
CA ALA A 207 17.35 6.49 -2.43
C ALA A 207 17.90 7.73 -3.17
N GLY A 208 17.00 8.58 -3.66
CA GLY A 208 17.33 9.73 -4.51
C GLY A 208 17.87 10.91 -3.72
N ASN A 209 18.75 11.70 -4.35
CA ASN A 209 19.31 12.91 -3.74
C ASN A 209 18.49 14.14 -4.16
N VAL A 210 17.85 14.82 -3.21
CA VAL A 210 17.10 16.05 -3.48
C VAL A 210 18.07 17.22 -3.59
N VAL A 211 18.22 17.79 -4.79
CA VAL A 211 19.19 18.87 -5.06
C VAL A 211 18.55 20.26 -5.11
N ALA A 212 17.22 20.35 -5.20
CA ALA A 212 16.45 21.58 -5.09
C ALA A 212 14.97 21.29 -4.80
N GLY A 213 14.22 22.32 -4.38
CA GLY A 213 12.76 22.31 -4.31
C GLY A 213 12.18 21.47 -3.17
N GLU A 214 12.92 21.28 -2.08
CA GLU A 214 12.58 20.39 -0.96
C GLU A 214 11.17 20.63 -0.39
N LYS A 215 10.71 21.88 -0.34
CA LYS A 215 9.36 22.24 0.11
C LYS A 215 8.23 21.62 -0.73
N GLY A 216 8.52 21.16 -1.94
CA GLY A 216 7.57 20.49 -2.82
C GLY A 216 7.45 18.98 -2.62
N LEU A 217 8.21 18.38 -1.69
CA LEU A 217 8.27 16.92 -1.52
C LEU A 217 6.93 16.27 -1.09
N ASP A 218 6.02 17.06 -0.52
CA ASP A 218 4.66 16.60 -0.16
C ASP A 218 3.63 16.71 -1.31
N LYS A 219 4.03 17.18 -2.50
CA LYS A 219 3.18 17.15 -3.70
C LYS A 219 2.90 15.70 -4.12
N TYR A 220 1.76 15.49 -4.78
CA TYR A 220 1.37 14.20 -5.34
C TYR A 220 1.84 14.04 -6.79
N ALA A 221 2.33 12.85 -7.11
CA ALA A 221 2.49 12.36 -8.47
C ALA A 221 1.40 11.31 -8.76
N GLU A 222 0.60 11.59 -9.79
CA GLU A 222 -0.40 10.68 -10.38
C GLU A 222 0.04 10.15 -11.74
N ASN A 223 0.87 10.91 -12.45
CA ASN A 223 1.30 10.63 -13.81
C ASN A 223 2.83 10.64 -13.88
N PHE A 224 3.39 9.80 -14.74
CA PHE A 224 4.83 9.73 -15.00
C PHE A 224 5.08 10.03 -16.48
N PHE A 225 6.08 10.85 -16.77
CA PHE A 225 6.42 11.20 -18.15
C PHE A 225 7.93 11.23 -18.35
N ILE A 226 8.40 10.49 -19.33
CA ILE A 226 9.82 10.48 -19.73
C ILE A 226 10.02 11.59 -20.77
N ALA A 227 10.69 12.66 -20.36
CA ALA A 227 10.98 13.79 -21.24
C ALA A 227 12.32 13.56 -21.99
N ALA A 228 12.26 12.74 -23.04
CA ALA A 228 13.40 12.41 -23.90
C ALA A 228 13.50 13.29 -25.18
N LEU A 229 12.44 14.03 -25.52
CA LEU A 229 12.36 14.86 -26.72
C LEU A 229 12.86 16.30 -26.47
N SER A 230 12.87 17.15 -27.50
CA SER A 230 13.15 18.59 -27.36
C SER A 230 12.09 19.30 -26.49
N ALA A 231 12.44 20.42 -25.86
CA ALA A 231 11.50 21.18 -25.03
C ALA A 231 10.22 21.61 -25.78
N SER A 232 10.32 21.91 -27.09
CA SER A 232 9.18 22.30 -27.92
C SER A 232 8.25 21.11 -28.25
N GLU A 233 8.81 19.91 -28.38
CA GLU A 233 8.04 18.69 -28.62
C GLU A 233 7.31 18.22 -27.36
N ILE A 234 7.98 18.18 -26.20
CA ILE A 234 7.33 17.75 -24.96
C ILE A 234 6.16 18.66 -24.58
N LYS A 235 6.26 19.98 -24.83
CA LYS A 235 5.16 20.94 -24.56
C LYS A 235 3.89 20.63 -25.38
N ARG A 236 4.04 19.95 -26.53
CA ARG A 236 2.90 19.51 -27.36
C ARG A 236 2.36 18.14 -26.95
N HIS A 237 3.11 17.36 -26.17
CA HIS A 237 2.71 16.02 -25.77
C HIS A 237 1.54 16.04 -24.76
N PRO A 238 0.47 15.25 -24.95
CA PRO A 238 -0.68 15.23 -24.05
C PRO A 238 -0.32 14.88 -22.60
N ASP A 239 0.55 13.89 -22.39
CA ASP A 239 0.97 13.50 -21.04
C ASP A 239 1.76 14.57 -20.30
N PHE A 240 2.46 15.45 -21.02
CA PHE A 240 3.13 16.60 -20.41
C PHE A 240 2.14 17.67 -19.94
N LYS A 241 0.91 17.67 -20.45
CA LYS A 241 -0.14 18.60 -20.00
C LYS A 241 -0.95 18.06 -18.82
N LYS A 242 -0.74 16.80 -18.43
CA LYS A 242 -1.41 16.24 -17.26
C LYS A 242 -0.96 16.95 -15.99
N GLU A 243 -1.90 17.12 -15.07
CA GLU A 243 -1.61 17.57 -13.71
C GLU A 243 -0.89 16.47 -12.91
N ASN A 244 -0.29 16.86 -11.80
CA ASN A 244 0.35 15.95 -10.86
C ASN A 244 1.37 15.00 -11.54
N LYS A 245 2.14 15.52 -12.50
CA LYS A 245 3.11 14.73 -13.28
C LYS A 245 4.50 14.78 -12.66
N LEU A 246 5.15 13.63 -12.57
CA LEU A 246 6.56 13.47 -12.27
C LEU A 246 7.32 13.27 -13.58
N ILE A 247 8.32 14.09 -13.82
CA ILE A 247 9.14 14.03 -15.04
C ILE A 247 10.40 13.22 -14.77
N ILE A 248 10.83 12.42 -15.75
CA ILE A 248 12.14 11.76 -15.77
C ILE A 248 12.89 12.27 -17.00
N THR A 249 14.10 12.82 -16.82
CA THR A 249 14.92 13.34 -17.93
C THR A 249 16.40 13.32 -17.58
N GLY A 250 17.26 13.59 -18.57
CA GLY A 250 18.70 13.74 -18.37
C GLY A 250 19.02 15.11 -17.73
N GLY A 251 19.98 15.14 -16.81
CA GLY A 251 20.37 16.39 -16.13
C GLY A 251 21.07 17.42 -17.02
N ASP A 252 21.55 17.00 -18.20
CA ASP A 252 22.16 17.84 -19.23
C ASP A 252 21.13 18.64 -20.05
N ARG A 253 19.84 18.27 -19.97
CA ARG A 253 18.73 18.87 -20.74
C ARG A 253 18.17 20.12 -20.07
N SER A 254 18.99 21.16 -19.97
CA SER A 254 18.62 22.44 -19.32
C SER A 254 17.35 23.09 -19.89
N ASP A 255 17.12 22.98 -21.20
CA ASP A 255 15.91 23.45 -21.89
C ASP A 255 14.64 22.74 -21.39
N VAL A 256 14.71 21.41 -21.30
CA VAL A 256 13.61 20.55 -20.82
C VAL A 256 13.33 20.78 -19.36
N ILE A 257 14.37 20.81 -18.52
CA ILE A 257 14.20 21.01 -17.08
C ILE A 257 13.52 22.36 -16.81
N THR A 258 13.93 23.41 -17.53
CA THR A 258 13.32 24.74 -17.41
C THR A 258 11.85 24.72 -17.83
N ALA A 259 11.51 24.07 -18.95
CA ALA A 259 10.13 23.90 -19.40
C ALA A 259 9.27 23.12 -18.38
N CYS A 260 9.83 22.10 -17.74
CA CYS A 260 9.16 21.31 -16.70
C CYS A 260 8.84 22.15 -15.46
N ILE A 261 9.79 22.99 -15.03
CA ILE A 261 9.60 23.91 -13.91
C ILE A 261 8.48 24.91 -14.20
N GLU A 262 8.47 25.50 -15.40
CA GLU A 262 7.44 26.46 -15.83
C GLU A 262 6.03 25.86 -15.88
N GLU A 263 5.91 24.60 -16.30
CA GLU A 263 4.64 23.86 -16.37
C GLU A 263 4.20 23.29 -15.00
N LYS A 264 4.81 23.74 -13.90
CA LYS A 264 4.45 23.41 -12.51
C LYS A 264 4.33 21.90 -12.26
N THR A 265 5.30 21.12 -12.73
CA THR A 265 5.37 19.68 -12.46
C THR A 265 5.40 19.39 -10.94
N SER A 266 5.00 18.18 -10.55
CA SER A 266 5.08 17.76 -9.15
C SER A 266 6.50 17.52 -8.70
N GLY A 267 7.38 17.14 -9.62
CA GLY A 267 8.82 16.93 -9.39
C GLY A 267 9.51 16.54 -10.69
N ILE A 268 10.85 16.51 -10.64
CA ILE A 268 11.71 16.16 -11.76
C ILE A 268 12.80 15.21 -11.25
N ILE A 269 12.92 14.03 -11.85
CA ILE A 269 14.01 13.09 -11.63
C ILE A 269 15.04 13.26 -12.74
N LEU A 270 16.29 13.48 -12.35
CA LEU A 270 17.45 13.62 -13.21
C LEU A 270 18.32 12.37 -13.14
N THR A 271 18.56 11.76 -14.29
CA THR A 271 19.30 10.50 -14.41
C THR A 271 20.80 10.74 -14.60
N ASN A 272 21.59 9.67 -14.45
CA ASN A 272 23.06 9.69 -14.63
C ASN A 272 23.83 10.62 -13.68
N ASN A 273 23.21 11.04 -12.57
CA ASN A 273 23.80 11.94 -11.57
C ASN A 273 24.30 13.28 -12.13
N ILE A 274 23.69 13.77 -13.21
CA ILE A 274 24.01 15.07 -13.81
C ILE A 274 23.16 16.13 -13.11
N VAL A 275 23.81 17.07 -12.42
CA VAL A 275 23.14 18.18 -11.73
C VAL A 275 23.13 19.41 -12.66
N PRO A 276 21.99 20.08 -12.85
CA PRO A 276 21.87 21.22 -13.75
C PRO A 276 22.51 22.47 -13.14
N SER A 277 22.59 23.54 -13.92
CA SER A 277 23.14 24.82 -13.47
C SER A 277 22.43 25.39 -12.23
N SER A 278 23.16 26.18 -11.44
CA SER A 278 22.64 26.83 -10.22
C SER A 278 21.40 27.68 -10.46
N ASN A 279 21.29 28.32 -11.63
CA ASN A 279 20.11 29.13 -12.00
C ASN A 279 18.84 28.28 -12.10
N ILE A 280 18.94 27.05 -12.63
CA ILE A 280 17.82 26.12 -12.71
C ILE A 280 17.42 25.64 -11.32
N LEU A 281 18.41 25.30 -10.47
CA LEU A 281 18.16 24.90 -9.08
C LEU A 281 17.48 26.01 -8.28
N ALA A 282 17.92 27.27 -8.46
CA ALA A 282 17.31 28.43 -7.81
C ALA A 282 15.84 28.61 -8.24
N LYS A 283 15.53 28.51 -9.53
CA LYS A 283 14.16 28.58 -10.06
C LYS A 283 13.27 27.45 -9.51
N ALA A 284 13.82 26.24 -9.40
CA ALA A 284 13.12 25.10 -8.82
C ALA A 284 12.81 25.29 -7.33
N ASN A 285 13.75 25.88 -6.57
CA ASN A 285 13.52 26.27 -5.17
C ASN A 285 12.41 27.31 -5.03
N GLU A 286 12.42 28.35 -5.86
CA GLU A 286 11.38 29.40 -5.86
C GLU A 286 9.99 28.81 -6.13
N MET A 287 9.88 27.91 -7.11
CA MET A 287 8.62 27.27 -7.48
C MET A 287 8.24 26.05 -6.61
N ASN A 288 9.09 25.70 -5.64
CA ASN A 288 8.97 24.51 -4.80
C ASN A 288 8.75 23.23 -5.64
N ILE A 289 9.55 23.04 -6.68
CA ILE A 289 9.51 21.85 -7.54
C ILE A 289 10.72 20.99 -7.20
N PRO A 290 10.55 19.82 -6.57
CA PRO A 290 11.65 18.96 -6.21
C PRO A 290 12.43 18.54 -7.46
N ILE A 291 13.75 18.71 -7.42
CA ILE A 291 14.68 18.10 -8.37
C ILE A 291 15.42 17.00 -7.63
N ILE A 292 15.30 15.79 -8.13
CA ILE A 292 15.90 14.59 -7.56
C ILE A 292 16.98 14.07 -8.51
N SER A 293 18.23 14.04 -8.07
CA SER A 293 19.33 13.39 -8.80
C SER A 293 19.44 11.93 -8.40
N VAL A 294 19.56 11.05 -9.39
CA VAL A 294 19.78 9.61 -9.21
C VAL A 294 20.89 9.12 -10.14
N ARG A 295 21.61 8.07 -9.73
CA ARG A 295 22.71 7.49 -10.51
C ARG A 295 22.27 6.69 -11.75
N PRO A 296 21.23 5.83 -11.68
CA PRO A 296 20.85 5.00 -12.82
C PRO A 296 20.34 5.81 -14.03
N ASP A 297 20.33 5.17 -15.19
CA ASP A 297 19.84 5.74 -16.44
C ASP A 297 18.30 5.86 -16.48
N THR A 298 17.79 6.54 -17.51
CA THR A 298 16.36 6.81 -17.68
C THR A 298 15.51 5.55 -17.82
N TYR A 299 15.99 4.53 -18.53
CA TYR A 299 15.23 3.28 -18.67
C TYR A 299 15.10 2.60 -17.31
N THR A 300 16.22 2.42 -16.61
CA THR A 300 16.27 1.79 -15.28
C THR A 300 15.36 2.50 -14.27
N ILE A 301 15.43 3.84 -14.22
CA ILE A 301 14.59 4.64 -13.31
C ILE A 301 13.12 4.62 -13.71
N SER A 302 12.79 4.68 -15.01
CA SER A 302 11.39 4.62 -15.42
C SER A 302 10.73 3.30 -15.01
N LYS A 303 11.42 2.16 -15.20
CA LYS A 303 10.97 0.84 -14.77
C LYS A 303 10.90 0.73 -13.25
N PHE A 304 11.87 1.31 -12.53
CA PHE A 304 11.82 1.34 -11.07
C PHE A 304 10.58 2.07 -10.57
N VAL A 305 10.35 3.30 -11.05
CA VAL A 305 9.22 4.16 -10.62
C VAL A 305 7.87 3.55 -10.98
N GLU A 306 7.75 2.95 -12.17
CA GLU A 306 6.54 2.23 -12.62
C GLU A 306 6.18 1.07 -11.67
N ASN A 307 7.19 0.41 -11.09
CA ASN A 307 7.00 -0.72 -10.18
C ASN A 307 6.88 -0.33 -8.70
N ILE A 308 7.02 0.95 -8.34
CA ILE A 308 6.80 1.38 -6.94
C ILE A 308 5.35 1.12 -6.60
N GLN A 309 5.12 0.27 -5.60
CA GLN A 309 3.79 0.06 -5.05
C GLN A 309 3.34 1.31 -4.29
N PRO A 310 2.19 1.90 -4.65
CA PRO A 310 1.59 2.97 -3.87
C PRO A 310 1.19 2.44 -2.50
N VAL A 311 1.60 3.14 -1.45
CA VAL A 311 1.14 2.91 -0.07
C VAL A 311 0.35 4.13 0.41
N ILE A 312 -0.38 3.95 1.51
CA ILE A 312 -1.02 5.05 2.21
C ILE A 312 -0.07 5.48 3.32
N LEU A 313 0.49 6.67 3.20
CA LEU A 313 1.38 7.21 4.21
C LEU A 313 0.57 7.60 5.45
N PRO A 314 1.13 7.49 6.67
CA PRO A 314 0.37 7.69 7.90
C PRO A 314 -0.27 9.08 8.09
N ASP A 315 0.20 10.08 7.36
CA ASP A 315 -0.29 11.47 7.36
C ASP A 315 -1.33 11.76 6.25
N GLU A 316 -1.63 10.80 5.37
CA GLU A 316 -2.55 10.97 4.23
C GLU A 316 -4.03 10.82 4.61
N LYS A 317 -4.51 11.64 5.54
CA LYS A 317 -5.90 11.64 6.02
C LYS A 317 -6.94 11.71 4.89
N ASN A 318 -6.64 12.41 3.81
CA ASN A 318 -7.53 12.52 2.65
C ASN A 318 -7.76 11.16 1.96
N LYS A 319 -6.76 10.28 1.86
CA LYS A 319 -6.94 8.93 1.32
C LYS A 319 -7.76 8.07 2.26
N LEU A 320 -7.50 8.17 3.57
CA LEU A 320 -8.23 7.43 4.60
C LEU A 320 -9.72 7.78 4.66
N ASN A 321 -10.05 9.07 4.53
CA ASN A 321 -11.44 9.54 4.50
C ASN A 321 -12.20 9.02 3.27
N GLU A 322 -11.53 8.88 2.13
CA GLU A 322 -12.16 8.29 0.93
C GLU A 322 -12.40 6.80 1.11
N ILE A 323 -11.47 6.06 1.74
CA ILE A 323 -11.70 4.65 2.08
C ILE A 323 -12.93 4.52 2.97
N GLU A 324 -13.04 5.33 4.03
CA GLU A 324 -14.19 5.34 4.92
C GLU A 324 -15.51 5.63 4.17
N LYS A 325 -15.51 6.60 3.27
CA LYS A 325 -16.69 6.94 2.46
C LYS A 325 -17.12 5.77 1.55
N MET A 326 -16.16 5.06 0.98
CA MET A 326 -16.38 3.97 0.02
C MET A 326 -16.65 2.62 0.69
N ALA A 327 -16.26 2.46 1.95
CA ALA A 327 -16.44 1.25 2.76
C ALA A 327 -17.89 1.01 3.21
N LYS A 328 -18.83 1.92 2.94
CA LYS A 328 -20.24 1.80 3.33
C LYS A 328 -20.95 0.56 2.78
N ASN A 329 -20.39 -0.07 1.75
CA ASN A 329 -20.94 -1.28 1.14
C ASN A 329 -20.40 -2.57 1.79
N ILE A 330 -19.56 -2.46 2.83
CA ILE A 330 -19.07 -3.61 3.61
C ILE A 330 -20.08 -3.92 4.72
N GLN A 331 -20.47 -5.18 4.83
CA GLN A 331 -21.34 -5.72 5.87
C GLN A 331 -20.55 -5.95 7.15
N ILE A 332 -20.21 -4.84 7.82
CA ILE A 332 -19.31 -4.86 8.99
C ILE A 332 -19.89 -5.68 10.14
N ASP A 333 -21.20 -5.60 10.37
CA ASP A 333 -21.86 -6.35 11.46
C ASP A 333 -21.66 -7.86 11.27
N GLU A 334 -21.80 -8.35 10.04
CA GLU A 334 -21.59 -9.75 9.65
C GLU A 334 -20.14 -10.25 9.79
N ILE A 335 -19.19 -9.32 9.79
CA ILE A 335 -17.75 -9.59 9.95
C ILE A 335 -17.37 -9.65 11.44
N ILE A 336 -18.02 -8.84 12.27
CA ILE A 336 -17.65 -8.65 13.69
C ILE A 336 -18.61 -9.32 14.68
N GLU A 337 -19.63 -10.01 14.18
CA GLU A 337 -20.53 -10.88 14.94
C GLU A 337 -19.73 -11.99 15.63
N GLU A 338 -20.09 -12.32 16.88
CA GLU A 338 -19.36 -13.28 17.71
C GLU A 338 -19.72 -14.73 17.41
#